data_AF-B1HZF4-F1
#
_entry.id   AF-B1HZF4-F1
#
_cell.length_a   1.000
_cell.length_b   1.000
_cell.length_c   1.000
_cell.angle_alpha   90.00
_cell.angle_beta   90.00
_cell.angle_gamma   90.00
#
_symmetry.space_group_name_H-M   'P 1'
#
loop_
_entity.id
_entity.type
_entity.pdbx_description
1 polymer ?
#
loop_
_entity_poly.entity_id
_entity_poly.type
_entity_poly.pdbx_seq_one_letter_code
_entity_poly.pdbx_strand_id
1 'polypeptide(L)' 'MFHEVITTAVRNKGIVNMATPPYDVQVVDIYGFHLWVGEMGQKGTLMNVKDTHTIYSISEDLIAPLRSLLQE' A
#
# COMPACT_ATOMS: atom_id res chain seq x y z
N MET A 1 -2.31 -13.02 -2.79
CA MET A 1 -1.40 -11.86 -2.71
C MET A 1 -2.11 -10.51 -2.60
N PHE A 2 -2.60 -9.83 -3.66
CA PHE A 2 -3.24 -8.50 -3.46
C PHE A 2 -4.39 -8.52 -2.44
N HIS A 3 -5.18 -9.59 -2.42
CA HIS A 3 -6.19 -9.83 -1.38
C HIS A 3 -5.58 -9.84 0.04
N GLU A 4 -4.44 -10.50 0.23
CA GLU A 4 -3.74 -10.55 1.54
C GLU A 4 -3.16 -9.17 1.87
N VAL A 5 -2.48 -8.52 0.92
CA VAL A 5 -1.95 -7.15 1.06
C VAL A 5 -3.02 -6.17 1.55
N ILE A 6 -4.25 -6.29 1.07
CA ILE A 6 -5.35 -5.40 1.47
C ILE A 6 -5.98 -5.84 2.81
N THR A 7 -6.22 -7.13 3.01
CA THR A 7 -6.98 -7.62 4.17
C THR A 7 -6.15 -7.76 5.45
N THR A 8 -4.82 -7.91 5.35
CA THR A 8 -3.92 -8.04 6.51
C THR A 8 -3.21 -6.74 6.88
N ALA A 9 -3.31 -5.70 6.05
CA ALA A 9 -2.63 -4.44 6.31
C ALA A 9 -3.13 -3.78 7.59
N VAL A 10 -2.19 -3.34 8.42
CA VAL A 10 -2.49 -2.80 9.75
C VAL A 10 -2.85 -1.33 9.62
N ARG A 11 -4.08 -0.98 10.04
CA ARG A 11 -4.57 0.40 10.05
C ARG A 11 -3.78 1.26 11.03
N ASN A 12 -3.21 2.36 10.57
CA ASN A 12 -2.63 3.41 11.40
C ASN A 12 -3.38 4.72 11.17
N LYS A 13 -3.85 5.34 12.27
CA LYS A 13 -4.51 6.65 12.22
C LYS A 13 -3.49 7.77 12.33
N GLY A 14 -3.57 8.76 11.45
CA GLY A 14 -2.76 9.98 11.52
C GLY A 14 -2.80 10.73 10.20
N ILE A 15 -2.66 12.07 10.24
CA ILE A 15 -2.34 12.85 9.03
C ILE A 15 -0.90 12.51 8.70
N VAL A 16 -0.68 11.80 7.60
CA VAL A 16 0.65 11.33 7.21
C VAL A 16 1.13 12.19 6.06
N ASN A 17 2.16 13.00 6.29
CA ASN A 17 2.81 13.78 5.24
C ASN A 17 3.72 12.85 4.44
N MET A 18 3.12 12.09 3.52
CA MET A 18 3.80 11.10 2.69
C MET A 18 4.28 11.75 1.39
N ALA A 19 5.43 11.32 0.89
CA ALA A 19 5.90 11.68 -0.45
C ALA A 19 4.90 11.19 -1.52
N THR A 20 4.94 11.77 -2.72
CA THR A 20 4.11 11.34 -3.85
C THR A 20 4.19 9.82 -4.05
N PRO A 21 3.06 9.11 -4.18
CA PRO A 21 3.06 7.66 -4.36
C PRO A 21 3.65 7.27 -5.72
N PRO A 22 4.49 6.22 -5.76
CA PRO A 22 5.01 5.70 -7.02
C PRO A 22 3.95 4.93 -7.83
N TYR A 23 2.91 4.40 -7.16
CA TYR A 23 1.88 3.58 -7.79
C TYR A 23 0.49 3.90 -7.24
N ASP A 24 -0.52 3.75 -8.09
CA ASP A 24 -1.93 3.69 -7.71
C ASP A 24 -2.49 2.31 -8.04
N VAL A 25 -3.30 1.77 -7.13
CA VAL A 25 -3.99 0.48 -7.28
C VAL A 25 -5.49 0.74 -7.30
N GLN A 26 -6.14 0.34 -8.37
CA GLN A 26 -7.59 0.41 -8.50
C GLN A 26 -8.18 -1.00 -8.35
N VAL A 27 -9.01 -1.18 -7.33
CA VAL A 27 -9.76 -2.41 -7.06
C VAL A 27 -11.22 -2.11 -7.38
N VAL A 28 -11.70 -2.61 -8.52
CA VAL A 28 -12.96 -2.18 -9.17
C VAL A 28 -13.03 -0.65 -9.37
N ASP A 29 -14.09 -0.16 -10.03
CA ASP A 29 -14.15 1.26 -10.43
C ASP A 29 -14.23 2.25 -9.25
N ILE A 30 -14.59 1.78 -8.05
CA ILE A 30 -14.94 2.65 -6.92
C ILE A 30 -13.90 2.71 -5.79
N TYR A 31 -12.96 1.75 -5.70
CA TYR A 31 -11.94 1.70 -4.65
C TYR A 31 -10.54 1.90 -5.24
N GLY A 32 -9.93 3.05 -4.93
CA GLY A 32 -8.55 3.37 -5.30
C GLY A 32 -7.66 3.50 -4.08
N PHE A 33 -6.42 3.05 -4.20
CA PHE A 33 -5.39 3.19 -3.17
C PHE A 33 -4.09 3.71 -3.76
N HIS A 34 -3.48 4.69 -3.10
CA HIS A 34 -2.08 5.04 -3.25
C HIS A 34 -1.22 3.95 -2.61
N LEU A 35 -0.17 3.52 -3.30
CA LEU A 35 0.71 2.44 -2.87
C LEU A 35 2.17 2.90 -2.83
N TRP A 36 2.79 2.76 -1.66
CA TRP A 36 4.24 2.84 -1.47
C TRP A 36 4.77 1.45 -1.15
N VAL A 37 5.73 1.00 -1.96
CA VAL A 37 6.41 -0.28 -1.74
C VAL A 37 7.81 0.03 -1.22
N GLY A 38 8.07 -0.35 0.03
CA GLY A 38 9.39 -0.21 0.65
C GLY A 38 10.45 -1.06 -0.05
N GLU A 39 11.71 -0.85 0.30
CA GLU A 39 12.81 -1.77 -0.06
C GLU A 39 12.63 -3.15 0.62
N MET A 40 13.42 -4.13 0.21
CA MET A 40 13.45 -5.44 0.88
C MET A 40 13.78 -5.27 2.37
N GLY A 41 12.97 -5.86 3.24
CA GLY A 41 13.08 -5.69 4.70
C GLY A 41 12.48 -4.39 5.25
N GLN A 42 11.79 -3.59 4.41
CA GLN A 42 10.97 -2.47 4.85
C GLN A 42 9.48 -2.80 4.68
N LYS A 43 8.63 -2.07 5.40
CA LYS A 43 7.17 -2.16 5.24
C LYS A 43 6.69 -1.41 4.00
N GLY A 44 5.55 -1.81 3.48
CA GLY A 44 4.80 -1.06 2.48
C GLY A 44 3.69 -0.25 3.12
N THR A 45 3.05 0.62 2.34
CA THR A 45 1.92 1.43 2.80
C THR A 45 0.86 1.55 1.72
N LEU A 46 -0.41 1.37 2.11
CA LEU A 46 -1.58 1.74 1.34
C LEU A 46 -2.25 2.96 1.97
N MET A 47 -2.79 3.84 1.13
CA MET A 47 -3.67 4.93 1.55
C MET A 47 -4.83 5.03 0.58
N ASN A 48 -6.05 5.20 1.08
CA ASN A 48 -7.20 5.37 0.20
C ASN A 48 -7.10 6.73 -0.53
N VAL A 49 -7.35 6.76 -1.84
CA VAL A 49 -7.29 8.02 -2.62
C VAL A 49 -8.32 9.07 -2.17
N LYS A 50 -9.38 8.65 -1.46
CA LYS A 50 -10.43 9.49 -0.88
C LYS A 50 -10.24 9.79 0.61
N ASP A 51 -9.30 9.13 1.30
CA ASP A 51 -9.00 9.35 2.72
C ASP A 51 -7.50 9.45 2.98
N THR A 52 -7.04 10.67 3.22
CA THR A 52 -5.64 11.01 3.50
C THR A 52 -5.26 10.92 4.99
N HIS A 53 -6.18 10.52 5.86
CA HIS A 53 -5.99 10.47 7.33
C HIS A 53 -5.81 9.05 7.87
N THR A 54 -5.91 8.06 6.99
CA THR A 54 -5.75 6.66 7.33
C THR A 54 -4.75 6.03 6.36
N ILE A 55 -3.68 5.46 6.90
CA ILE A 55 -2.78 4.58 6.15
C ILE A 55 -2.88 3.15 6.67
N TYR A 56 -2.49 2.20 5.83
CA TYR A 56 -2.46 0.79 6.15
C TYR A 56 -1.07 0.26 5.86
N SER A 57 -0.36 -0.24 6.88
CA SER A 57 0.97 -0.80 6.71
C SER A 57 0.89 -2.23 6.19
N ILE A 58 1.58 -2.47 5.08
CA ILE A 58 1.79 -3.81 4.51
C ILE A 58 2.99 -4.44 5.23
N SER A 59 2.85 -5.70 5.61
CA SER A 59 3.92 -6.47 6.27
C SER A 59 5.09 -6.76 5.33
N GLU A 60 6.29 -6.89 5.91
CA GLU A 60 7.56 -7.04 5.17
C GLU A 60 7.62 -8.32 4.32
N ASP A 61 6.99 -9.39 4.78
CA ASP A 61 6.88 -10.68 4.09
C ASP A 61 6.11 -10.57 2.76
N LEU A 62 5.25 -9.57 2.61
CA LEU A 62 4.48 -9.33 1.39
C LEU A 62 5.17 -8.37 0.42
N ILE A 63 6.30 -7.75 0.80
CA ILE A 63 7.00 -6.79 -0.07
C ILE A 63 7.78 -7.46 -1.17
N ALA A 64 8.45 -8.58 -0.89
CA ALA A 64 9.16 -9.35 -1.91
C ALA A 64 8.23 -9.82 -3.06
N PRO A 65 7.10 -10.48 -2.79
CA PRO A 65 6.19 -10.87 -3.86
C PRO A 65 5.52 -9.67 -4.55
N LEU A 66 5.25 -8.57 -3.83
CA LEU A 66 4.66 -7.36 -4.41
C LEU A 66 5.62 -6.65 -5.38
N ARG A 67 6.92 -6.56 -5.03
CA ARG A 67 7.95 -6.00 -5.90
C ARG A 67 8.13 -6.81 -7.19
N SER A 68 8.12 -8.14 -7.08
CA SER A 68 8.22 -9.04 -8.23
C SER A 68 7.13 -8.79 -9.30
N LEU A 69 5.95 -8.33 -8.89
CA LEU A 69 4.89 -7.97 -9.85
C LEU A 69 5.05 -6.59 -10.50
N LEU A 70 5.76 -5.68 -9.86
CA LEU A 70 5.90 -4.29 -10.30
C LEU A 70 7.19 -4.06 -11.12
N GLN A 71 8.12 -5.00 -11.06
CA GLN A 71 9.30 -5.03 -11.90
C GLN A 71 8.96 -5.82 -13.16
N GLU A 72 8.65 -5.12 -14.26
CA GLU A 72 8.73 -5.69 -15.62
C GLU A 72 10.18 -6.03 -16.00
#